data_AF-A0A076KXE5-F1
#
_entry.id   AF-A0A076KXE5-F1
#
_cell.length_a   1.000
_cell.length_b   1.000
_cell.length_c   1.000
_cell.angle_alpha   90.00
_cell.angle_beta   90.00
_cell.angle_gamma   90.00
#
_symmetry.space_group_name_H-M   'P 1'
#
loop_
_entity.id
_entity.type
_entity.pdbx_description
1 polymer ?
#
loop_
_entity_poly.entity_id
_entity_poly.type
_entity_poly.pdbx_seq_one_letter_code
_entity_poly.pdbx_strand_id
1 'polypeptide(L)'
;IEAAAVANVFGEHGIYIGSVKPNLGHSEGASGLSSIIKMTLALENKTIPPNIHFTTPNPKIRFDECKLKVPTEPLPWPQDRDELVGVNSFGIGGSNAHVLLGSAESFGIFQTHPKPIDAAEQALGELTPRLLLFSAKHPMALSRTISEHEAYNISHPDSLQDMCYSLALKREKLLHRAFVVTDGEDAWQPSRVRQASVKAAPPKLVFVFTGQGAQ
;
A
#
# COMPACT_ATOMS: atom_id res chain seq x y z
N ILE A 1 -1.35 34.19 4.38
CA ILE A 1 -1.49 34.13 2.90
C ILE A 1 -2.18 32.82 2.51
N GLU A 2 -1.55 31.66 2.73
CA GLU A 2 -2.13 30.35 2.38
C GLU A 2 -3.55 30.14 2.94
N ALA A 3 -3.76 30.32 4.26
CA ALA A 3 -5.08 30.19 4.87
C ALA A 3 -6.14 31.11 4.25
N ALA A 4 -5.76 32.35 3.89
CA ALA A 4 -6.66 33.29 3.24
C ALA A 4 -6.99 32.86 1.80
N ALA A 5 -6.00 32.34 1.06
CA ALA A 5 -6.22 31.81 -0.28
C ALA A 5 -7.18 30.60 -0.27
N VAL A 6 -7.01 29.69 0.70
CA VAL A 6 -7.94 28.56 0.89
C VAL A 6 -9.34 29.06 1.26
N ALA A 7 -9.45 30.01 2.18
CA ALA A 7 -10.73 30.58 2.58
C ALA A 7 -11.47 31.26 1.43
N ASN A 8 -10.75 31.97 0.56
CA ASN A 8 -11.36 32.65 -0.59
C ASN A 8 -11.97 31.69 -1.61
N VAL A 9 -11.46 30.46 -1.71
CA VAL A 9 -11.93 29.46 -2.69
C VAL A 9 -12.94 28.49 -2.06
N PHE A 10 -12.70 28.06 -0.82
CA PHE A 10 -13.45 26.96 -0.19
C PHE A 10 -14.16 27.35 1.11
N GLY A 11 -13.94 28.57 1.63
CA GLY A 11 -14.41 29.00 2.93
C GLY A 11 -15.93 29.10 3.06
N GLU A 12 -16.69 29.18 1.96
CA GLU A 12 -18.16 29.21 2.02
C GLU A 12 -18.76 27.91 2.59
N HIS A 13 -18.15 26.76 2.27
CA HIS A 13 -18.63 25.43 2.68
C HIS A 13 -17.97 24.92 3.97
N GLY A 14 -16.93 25.60 4.43
CA GLY A 14 -16.07 25.14 5.52
C GLY A 14 -15.14 24.01 5.09
N ILE A 15 -13.91 24.04 5.59
CA ILE A 15 -12.87 23.11 5.15
C ILE A 15 -11.89 22.77 6.28
N TYR A 16 -11.47 21.51 6.30
CA TYR A 16 -10.36 21.07 7.15
C TYR A 16 -9.03 21.38 6.46
N ILE A 17 -8.11 22.01 7.20
CA ILE A 17 -6.76 22.30 6.74
C ILE A 17 -5.73 21.71 7.70
N GLY A 18 -4.58 21.32 7.16
CA GLY A 18 -3.49 20.79 7.94
C GLY A 18 -2.24 20.59 7.08
N SER A 19 -1.16 20.15 7.72
CA SER A 19 0.13 19.94 7.08
C SER A 19 0.78 18.64 7.57
N VAL A 20 1.66 18.05 6.76
CA VAL A 20 2.54 16.94 7.19
C VAL A 20 3.83 17.48 7.83
N LYS A 21 4.15 18.76 7.58
CA LYS A 21 5.41 19.39 7.98
C LYS A 21 5.66 19.39 9.49
N PRO A 22 4.66 19.54 10.37
CA PRO A 22 4.89 19.39 11.81
C PRO A 22 5.43 18.01 12.20
N ASN A 23 5.10 16.95 11.44
CA ASN A 23 5.54 15.57 11.71
C ASN A 23 6.91 15.25 11.11
N LEU A 24 7.18 15.71 9.87
CA LEU A 24 8.36 15.30 9.10
C LEU A 24 9.35 16.44 8.81
N GLY A 25 9.05 17.65 9.25
CA GLY A 25 9.75 18.86 8.83
C GLY A 25 9.43 19.27 7.39
N HIS A 26 10.20 20.22 6.87
CA HIS A 26 10.09 20.68 5.49
C HIS A 26 11.04 19.88 4.60
N SER A 27 10.53 18.87 3.90
CA SER A 27 11.31 17.96 3.05
C SER A 27 11.71 18.56 1.69
N GLU A 28 11.71 19.90 1.59
CA GLU A 28 12.07 20.68 0.38
C GLU A 28 11.40 20.12 -0.89
N GLY A 29 12.19 19.65 -1.86
CA GLY A 29 11.70 19.10 -3.12
C GLY A 29 10.77 17.89 -2.97
N ALA A 30 10.79 17.20 -1.83
CA ALA A 30 9.89 16.09 -1.53
C ALA A 30 8.61 16.51 -0.77
N SER A 31 8.48 17.77 -0.35
CA SER A 31 7.36 18.23 0.50
C SER A 31 5.97 17.97 -0.09
N GLY A 32 5.83 18.15 -1.42
CA GLY A 32 4.59 17.84 -2.13
C GLY A 32 4.27 16.35 -2.09
N LEU A 33 5.26 15.50 -2.37
CA LEU A 33 5.10 14.04 -2.36
C LEU A 33 4.77 13.51 -0.96
N SER A 34 5.43 14.00 0.09
CA SER A 34 5.09 13.65 1.48
C SER A 34 3.64 13.99 1.83
N SER A 35 3.11 15.10 1.30
CA SER A 35 1.71 15.49 1.50
C SER A 35 0.74 14.60 0.72
N ILE A 36 1.10 14.18 -0.50
CA ILE A 36 0.32 13.21 -1.29
C ILE A 36 0.28 11.84 -0.57
N ILE A 37 1.41 11.37 -0.04
CA ILE A 37 1.47 10.11 0.72
C ILE A 37 0.58 10.20 1.97
N LYS A 38 0.70 11.29 2.76
CA LYS A 38 -0.18 11.55 3.91
C LYS A 38 -1.65 11.43 3.52
N MET A 39 -2.06 12.10 2.44
CA MET A 39 -3.46 12.15 2.07
C MET A 39 -3.96 10.87 1.39
N THR A 40 -3.10 10.15 0.69
CA THR A 40 -3.43 8.81 0.16
C THR A 40 -3.76 7.86 1.31
N LEU A 41 -2.89 7.81 2.34
CA LEU A 41 -3.14 7.00 3.53
C LEU A 41 -4.39 7.48 4.30
N ALA A 42 -4.62 8.79 4.40
CA ALA A 42 -5.81 9.33 5.05
C ALA A 42 -7.12 8.89 4.36
N LEU A 43 -7.13 8.89 3.02
CA LEU A 43 -8.26 8.41 2.22
C LEU A 43 -8.44 6.89 2.36
N GLU A 44 -7.37 6.10 2.24
CA GLU A 44 -7.43 4.64 2.40
C GLU A 44 -7.93 4.22 3.80
N ASN A 45 -7.56 4.96 4.84
CA ASN A 45 -7.96 4.70 6.22
C ASN A 45 -9.23 5.47 6.64
N LYS A 46 -9.90 6.18 5.71
CA LYS A 46 -11.10 7.01 5.95
C LYS A 46 -11.01 7.88 7.21
N THR A 47 -9.84 8.46 7.44
CA THR A 47 -9.52 9.22 8.66
C THR A 47 -8.74 10.48 8.31
N ILE A 48 -9.24 11.63 8.76
CA ILE A 48 -8.53 12.91 8.69
C ILE A 48 -7.53 12.96 9.85
N PRO A 49 -6.20 12.94 9.59
CA PRO A 49 -5.20 12.90 10.64
C PRO A 49 -5.05 14.26 11.34
N PRO A 50 -4.66 14.26 12.64
CA PRO A 50 -4.44 15.49 13.38
C PRO A 50 -3.23 16.29 12.85
N ASN A 51 -3.28 17.60 13.05
CA ASN A 51 -2.16 18.51 12.85
C ASN A 51 -1.46 18.74 14.19
N ILE A 52 -0.36 18.01 14.42
CA ILE A 52 0.37 18.08 15.69
C ILE A 52 0.96 19.47 15.94
N HIS A 53 1.21 19.78 17.21
CA HIS A 53 1.73 21.07 17.69
C HIS A 53 0.83 22.29 17.41
N PHE A 54 -0.44 22.09 17.06
CA PHE A 54 -1.42 23.17 16.93
C PHE A 54 -2.13 23.43 18.26
N THR A 55 -1.58 24.34 19.08
CA THR A 55 -2.14 24.71 20.39
C THR A 55 -2.72 26.12 20.40
N THR A 56 -1.94 27.11 20.00
CA THR A 56 -2.35 28.52 19.94
C THR A 56 -2.51 28.94 18.47
N PRO A 57 -3.74 29.13 17.98
CA PRO A 57 -3.97 29.58 16.60
C PRO A 57 -3.32 30.94 16.32
N ASN A 58 -2.83 31.13 15.10
CA ASN A 58 -2.26 32.43 14.70
C ASN A 58 -3.38 33.50 14.66
N PRO A 59 -3.31 34.57 15.46
CA PRO A 59 -4.38 35.56 15.58
C PRO A 59 -4.60 36.38 14.30
N LYS A 60 -3.66 36.34 13.34
CA LYS A 60 -3.83 36.99 12.02
C LYS A 60 -4.74 36.20 11.07
N ILE A 61 -5.13 34.98 11.45
CA ILE A 61 -6.03 34.12 10.67
C ILE A 61 -7.39 34.10 11.37
N ARG A 62 -8.42 34.58 10.67
CA ARG A 62 -9.80 34.59 11.18
C ARG A 62 -10.46 33.24 10.91
N PHE A 63 -10.06 32.20 11.66
CA PHE A 63 -10.49 30.82 11.42
C PHE A 63 -12.01 30.67 11.38
N ASP A 64 -12.72 31.27 12.33
CA ASP A 64 -14.18 31.18 12.45
C ASP A 64 -14.89 31.87 11.27
N GLU A 65 -14.51 33.11 10.94
CA GLU A 65 -15.06 33.87 9.80
C GLU A 65 -14.79 33.17 8.47
N CYS A 66 -13.61 32.55 8.33
CA CYS A 66 -13.18 31.84 7.14
C CYS A 66 -13.64 30.38 7.09
N LYS A 67 -14.38 29.90 8.11
CA LYS A 67 -14.81 28.50 8.29
C LYS A 67 -13.67 27.47 8.11
N LEU A 68 -12.46 27.83 8.54
CA LEU A 68 -11.28 26.97 8.48
C LEU A 68 -11.18 26.17 9.78
N LYS A 69 -11.05 24.84 9.67
CA LYS A 69 -10.90 23.95 10.83
C LYS A 69 -9.54 23.26 10.78
N VAL A 70 -8.82 23.24 11.90
CA VAL A 70 -7.56 22.49 12.04
C VAL A 70 -7.83 21.29 12.95
N PRO A 71 -7.79 20.05 12.44
CA PRO A 71 -8.01 18.88 13.29
C PRO A 71 -6.83 18.72 14.26
N THR A 72 -7.10 18.64 15.56
CA THR A 72 -6.09 18.34 16.59
C THR A 72 -6.13 16.89 17.06
N GLU A 73 -7.21 16.18 16.72
CA GLU A 73 -7.42 14.76 16.96
C GLU A 73 -7.79 14.06 15.64
N PRO A 74 -7.63 12.73 15.52
CA PRO A 74 -8.12 11.98 14.37
C PRO A 74 -9.64 12.13 14.22
N LEU A 75 -10.11 12.46 13.02
CA LEU A 75 -11.54 12.56 12.72
C LEU A 75 -11.93 11.52 11.67
N PRO A 76 -13.10 10.86 11.80
CA PRO A 76 -13.61 10.03 10.71
C PRO A 76 -13.89 10.89 9.48
N TRP A 77 -13.76 10.29 8.30
CA TRP A 77 -14.17 10.96 7.06
C TRP A 77 -15.69 11.17 7.04
N PRO A 78 -16.19 12.37 6.66
CA PRO A 78 -17.63 12.59 6.54
C PRO A 78 -18.24 11.69 5.46
N GLN A 79 -19.38 11.04 5.76
CA GLN A 79 -20.07 10.14 4.84
C GLN A 79 -21.02 10.84 3.86
N ASP A 80 -21.27 12.14 4.07
CA ASP A 80 -22.24 12.95 3.33
C ASP A 80 -21.65 13.62 2.08
N ARG A 81 -20.39 13.33 1.74
CA ARG A 81 -19.63 13.98 0.68
C ARG A 81 -18.54 13.07 0.12
N ASP A 82 -18.11 13.37 -1.10
CA ASP A 82 -16.99 12.68 -1.73
C ASP A 82 -15.70 12.87 -0.93
N GLU A 83 -14.85 11.84 -0.96
CA GLU A 83 -13.58 11.83 -0.25
C GLU A 83 -12.52 12.54 -1.10
N LEU A 84 -12.63 13.86 -1.18
CA LEU A 84 -11.76 14.74 -1.96
C LEU A 84 -10.83 15.58 -1.09
N VAL A 85 -9.58 15.74 -1.53
CA VAL A 85 -8.55 16.52 -0.85
C VAL A 85 -7.75 17.37 -1.82
N GLY A 86 -7.39 18.56 -1.39
CA GLY A 86 -6.43 19.42 -2.07
C GLY A 86 -5.05 19.34 -1.42
N VAL A 87 -4.00 19.18 -2.23
CA VAL A 87 -2.60 19.29 -1.80
C VAL A 87 -1.96 20.51 -2.45
N ASN A 88 -1.47 21.43 -1.62
CA ASN A 88 -0.78 22.64 -2.04
C ASN A 88 0.74 22.49 -1.89
N SER A 89 1.50 23.02 -2.86
CA SER A 89 2.94 23.22 -2.74
C SER A 89 3.36 24.56 -3.35
N PHE A 90 4.03 25.39 -2.58
CA PHE A 90 4.44 26.75 -2.96
C PHE A 90 5.96 26.87 -2.84
N GLY A 91 6.66 26.93 -3.97
CA GLY A 91 8.10 27.06 -4.02
C GLY A 91 8.55 28.50 -3.78
N ILE A 92 9.71 28.68 -3.14
CA ILE A 92 10.27 30.00 -2.86
C ILE A 92 10.52 30.85 -4.12
N GLY A 93 10.77 30.20 -5.27
CA GLY A 93 10.91 30.85 -6.57
C GLY A 93 9.60 31.33 -7.20
N GLY A 94 8.46 31.16 -6.53
CA GLY A 94 7.14 31.59 -7.02
C GLY A 94 6.36 30.53 -7.81
N SER A 95 6.96 29.38 -8.11
CA SER A 95 6.27 28.25 -8.73
C SER A 95 5.33 27.58 -7.75
N ASN A 96 4.05 27.51 -8.12
CA ASN A 96 2.98 26.96 -7.28
C ASN A 96 2.35 25.75 -7.96
N ALA A 97 1.99 24.75 -7.18
CA ALA A 97 1.25 23.58 -7.64
C ALA A 97 0.09 23.25 -6.68
N HIS A 98 -1.03 22.82 -7.26
CA HIS A 98 -2.20 22.32 -6.56
C HIS A 98 -2.67 21.04 -7.22
N VAL A 99 -2.92 20.00 -6.43
CA VAL A 99 -3.43 18.71 -6.90
C VAL A 99 -4.67 18.33 -6.10
N LEU A 100 -5.69 17.83 -6.79
CA LEU A 100 -6.83 17.19 -6.18
C LEU A 100 -6.63 15.67 -6.19
N LEU A 101 -6.84 15.03 -5.05
CA LEU A 101 -6.92 13.57 -4.93
C LEU A 101 -8.33 13.22 -4.49
N GLY A 102 -8.86 12.12 -5.03
CA GLY A 102 -10.09 11.53 -4.54
C GLY A 102 -9.91 10.06 -4.25
N SER A 103 -10.71 9.52 -3.34
CA SER A 103 -10.67 8.08 -3.06
C SER A 103 -11.11 7.28 -4.28
N ALA A 104 -10.57 6.06 -4.39
CA ALA A 104 -10.95 5.13 -5.44
C ALA A 104 -12.47 4.85 -5.41
N GLU A 105 -13.05 4.68 -4.21
CA GLU A 105 -14.48 4.45 -4.02
C GLU A 105 -15.35 5.60 -4.55
N SER A 106 -14.92 6.86 -4.35
CA SER A 106 -15.63 8.04 -4.89
C SER A 106 -15.72 8.02 -6.43
N PHE A 107 -14.83 7.27 -7.10
CA PHE A 107 -14.84 7.07 -8.55
C PHE A 107 -15.37 5.69 -8.97
N GLY A 108 -16.09 4.99 -8.09
CA GLY A 108 -16.67 3.67 -8.38
C GLY A 108 -15.63 2.54 -8.47
N ILE A 109 -14.39 2.79 -8.05
CA ILE A 109 -13.33 1.79 -7.95
C ILE A 109 -13.35 1.27 -6.53
N PHE A 110 -14.18 0.25 -6.30
CA PHE A 110 -14.24 -0.43 -5.02
C PHE A 110 -13.11 -1.45 -4.95
N GLN A 111 -12.48 -1.57 -3.77
CA GLN A 111 -11.71 -2.78 -3.50
C GLN A 111 -12.69 -3.94 -3.52
N THR A 112 -12.68 -4.71 -4.59
CA THR A 112 -13.36 -5.99 -4.61
C THR A 112 -12.59 -6.86 -3.62
N HIS A 113 -13.14 -7.07 -2.43
CA HIS A 113 -12.87 -8.33 -1.74
C HIS A 113 -13.10 -9.44 -2.78
N PRO A 114 -12.20 -10.42 -2.89
CA PRO A 114 -12.40 -11.52 -3.82
C PRO A 114 -13.84 -12.01 -3.64
N LYS A 115 -14.57 -12.10 -4.75
CA LYS A 115 -15.93 -12.66 -4.79
C LYS A 115 -15.92 -13.89 -3.87
N PRO A 116 -16.94 -14.10 -3.00
CA PRO A 116 -17.03 -15.33 -2.22
C PRO A 116 -16.76 -16.48 -3.18
N ILE A 117 -15.62 -17.13 -2.98
CA ILE A 117 -15.22 -18.29 -3.75
C ILE A 117 -16.34 -19.30 -3.52
N ASP A 118 -16.81 -19.98 -4.57
CA ASP A 118 -17.91 -20.93 -4.40
C ASP A 118 -17.51 -21.95 -3.32
N ALA A 119 -18.44 -22.40 -2.47
CA ALA A 119 -18.08 -23.18 -1.28
C ALA A 119 -17.25 -24.44 -1.61
N ALA A 120 -17.41 -24.97 -2.84
CA ALA A 120 -16.60 -26.07 -3.38
C ALA A 120 -15.15 -25.66 -3.71
N GLU A 121 -14.93 -24.49 -4.30
CA GLU A 121 -13.59 -23.94 -4.56
C GLU A 121 -12.89 -23.51 -3.26
N GLN A 122 -13.67 -23.08 -2.26
CA GLN A 122 -13.17 -22.73 -0.92
C GLN A 122 -12.69 -23.99 -0.19
N ALA A 123 -13.46 -25.08 -0.21
CA ALA A 123 -13.06 -26.37 0.35
C ALA A 123 -11.84 -27.00 -0.37
N LEU A 124 -11.71 -26.81 -1.69
CA LEU A 124 -10.51 -27.20 -2.45
C LEU A 124 -9.31 -26.31 -2.12
N GLY A 125 -9.55 -25.02 -1.89
CA GLY A 125 -8.55 -24.00 -1.57
C GLY A 125 -8.00 -24.10 -0.15
N GLU A 126 -8.80 -24.50 0.83
CA GLU A 126 -8.38 -24.70 2.24
C GLU A 126 -7.41 -25.88 2.41
N LEU A 127 -7.40 -26.82 1.46
CA LEU A 127 -6.59 -28.03 1.54
C LEU A 127 -5.43 -28.09 0.52
N THR A 128 -5.25 -27.08 -0.32
CA THR A 128 -4.20 -27.10 -1.34
C THR A 128 -2.95 -26.32 -0.90
N PRO A 129 -1.78 -26.95 -0.79
CA PRO A 129 -0.55 -26.21 -0.58
C PRO A 129 -0.31 -25.20 -1.71
N ARG A 130 0.12 -23.99 -1.35
CA ARG A 130 0.47 -22.91 -2.29
C ARG A 130 1.96 -22.88 -2.56
N LEU A 131 2.33 -22.60 -3.81
CA LEU A 131 3.72 -22.48 -4.25
C LEU A 131 4.16 -21.01 -4.27
N LEU A 132 4.82 -20.58 -3.21
CA LEU A 132 5.40 -19.24 -3.12
C LEU A 132 6.77 -19.22 -3.81
N LEU A 133 6.94 -18.31 -4.77
CA LEU A 133 8.16 -18.20 -5.57
C LEU A 133 8.98 -16.98 -5.15
N PHE A 134 10.19 -17.20 -4.67
CA PHE A 134 11.08 -16.13 -4.23
C PHE A 134 12.28 -15.99 -5.14
N SER A 135 12.70 -14.75 -5.39
CA SER A 135 13.97 -14.49 -6.03
C SER A 135 14.62 -13.19 -5.56
N ALA A 136 15.95 -13.16 -5.55
CA ALA A 136 16.73 -11.97 -5.19
C ALA A 136 18.05 -11.89 -5.97
N LYS A 137 18.69 -10.71 -5.93
CA LYS A 137 20.03 -10.51 -6.50
C LYS A 137 21.16 -11.05 -5.62
N HIS A 138 20.88 -11.34 -4.34
CA HIS A 138 21.87 -11.84 -3.38
C HIS A 138 21.23 -12.90 -2.47
N PRO A 139 21.95 -13.97 -2.06
CA PRO A 139 21.40 -15.03 -1.22
C PRO A 139 20.86 -14.53 0.13
N MET A 140 21.56 -13.59 0.78
CA MET A 140 21.08 -12.98 2.04
C MET A 140 19.77 -12.22 1.87
N ALA A 141 19.60 -11.52 0.74
CA ALA A 141 18.35 -10.80 0.44
C ALA A 141 17.20 -11.79 0.20
N LEU A 142 17.48 -12.93 -0.46
CA LEU A 142 16.49 -14.00 -0.64
C LEU A 142 16.02 -14.55 0.71
N SER A 143 16.94 -14.87 1.61
CA SER A 143 16.63 -15.34 2.96
C SER A 143 15.77 -14.34 3.72
N ARG A 144 16.15 -13.06 3.70
CA ARG A 144 15.40 -11.98 4.34
C ARG A 144 13.99 -11.83 3.76
N THR A 145 13.84 -11.81 2.43
CA THR A 145 12.54 -11.70 1.77
C THR A 145 11.62 -12.85 2.15
N ILE A 146 12.13 -14.07 2.23
CA ILE A 146 11.34 -15.24 2.66
C ILE A 146 10.83 -15.03 4.09
N SER A 147 11.71 -14.68 5.04
CA SER A 147 11.31 -14.45 6.44
C SER A 147 10.34 -13.28 6.62
N GLU A 148 10.49 -12.21 5.83
CA GLU A 148 9.55 -11.07 5.85
C GLU A 148 8.16 -11.48 5.33
N HIS A 149 8.09 -12.33 4.31
CA HIS A 149 6.80 -12.83 3.80
C HIS A 149 6.17 -13.86 4.75
N GLU A 150 6.97 -14.67 5.44
CA GLU A 150 6.47 -15.57 6.49
C GLU A 150 5.84 -14.77 7.64
N ALA A 151 6.53 -13.73 8.11
CA ALA A 151 5.99 -12.82 9.13
C ALA A 151 4.73 -12.07 8.64
N TYR A 152 4.69 -11.69 7.36
CA TYR A 152 3.51 -11.08 6.76
C TYR A 152 2.33 -12.08 6.71
N ASN A 153 2.57 -13.33 6.34
CA ASN A 153 1.54 -14.38 6.34
C ASN A 153 0.96 -14.62 7.74
N ILE A 154 1.81 -14.65 8.78
CA ILE A 154 1.34 -14.79 10.17
C ILE A 154 0.40 -13.66 10.58
N SER A 155 0.65 -12.43 10.11
CA SER A 155 -0.21 -11.27 10.40
C SER A 155 -1.41 -11.13 9.46
N HIS A 156 -1.40 -11.80 8.31
CA HIS A 156 -2.41 -11.71 7.26
C HIS A 156 -2.65 -13.08 6.59
N PRO A 157 -3.18 -14.08 7.32
CA PRO A 157 -3.30 -15.45 6.83
C PRO A 157 -4.21 -15.55 5.60
N ASP A 158 -5.24 -14.71 5.50
CA ASP A 158 -6.17 -14.67 4.37
C ASP A 158 -5.51 -14.24 3.04
N SER A 159 -4.29 -13.68 3.10
CA SER A 159 -3.58 -13.13 1.94
C SER A 159 -2.69 -14.15 1.20
N LEU A 160 -2.61 -15.41 1.65
CA LEU A 160 -1.66 -16.39 1.11
C LEU A 160 -1.84 -16.61 -0.41
N GLN A 161 -3.09 -16.69 -0.88
CA GLN A 161 -3.43 -16.81 -2.30
C GLN A 161 -2.91 -15.62 -3.12
N ASP A 162 -3.18 -14.41 -2.65
CA ASP A 162 -2.79 -13.16 -3.33
C ASP A 162 -1.28 -12.97 -3.29
N MET A 163 -0.63 -13.41 -2.20
CA MET A 163 0.81 -13.45 -2.08
C MET A 163 1.42 -14.39 -3.12
N CYS A 164 0.89 -15.62 -3.25
CA CYS A 164 1.32 -16.58 -4.27
C CYS A 164 1.22 -16.00 -5.68
N TYR A 165 0.07 -15.42 -6.02
CA TYR A 165 -0.16 -14.76 -7.30
C TYR A 165 0.83 -13.60 -7.55
N SER A 166 0.98 -12.72 -6.55
CA SER A 166 1.83 -11.53 -6.65
C SER A 166 3.31 -11.89 -6.82
N LEU A 167 3.79 -12.86 -6.05
CA LEU A 167 5.16 -13.37 -6.16
C LEU A 167 5.43 -14.03 -7.51
N ALA A 168 4.46 -14.79 -8.04
CA ALA A 168 4.64 -15.51 -9.30
C ALA A 168 4.58 -14.60 -10.54
N LEU A 169 3.69 -13.59 -10.53
CA LEU A 169 3.31 -12.83 -11.74
C LEU A 169 3.60 -11.34 -11.68
N LYS A 170 3.79 -10.75 -10.49
CA LYS A 170 4.00 -9.30 -10.29
C LYS A 170 5.39 -8.95 -9.75
N ARG A 171 6.31 -9.92 -9.73
CA ARG A 171 7.71 -9.74 -9.34
C ARG A 171 8.65 -10.20 -10.43
N GLU A 172 9.79 -9.52 -10.53
CA GLU A 172 10.87 -9.92 -11.42
C GLU A 172 11.49 -11.25 -10.96
N LYS A 173 11.92 -12.09 -11.91
CA LYS A 173 12.53 -13.41 -11.64
C LYS A 173 14.05 -13.32 -11.65
N LEU A 174 14.62 -12.96 -10.50
CA LEU A 174 16.06 -12.72 -10.29
C LEU A 174 16.89 -14.02 -10.19
N LEU A 175 18.20 -13.90 -9.99
CA LEU A 175 19.15 -15.01 -10.11
C LEU A 175 19.09 -16.02 -8.97
N HIS A 176 19.08 -15.59 -7.72
CA HIS A 176 18.99 -16.50 -6.59
C HIS A 176 17.52 -16.81 -6.36
N ARG A 177 17.12 -18.07 -6.54
CA ARG A 177 15.73 -18.51 -6.50
C ARG A 177 15.56 -19.59 -5.45
N ALA A 178 14.44 -19.51 -4.74
CA ALA A 178 13.93 -20.55 -3.87
C ALA A 178 12.41 -20.54 -3.95
N PHE A 179 11.77 -21.62 -3.52
CA PHE A 179 10.33 -21.68 -3.37
C PHE A 179 9.96 -22.24 -2.01
N VAL A 180 8.75 -21.95 -1.57
CA VAL A 180 8.11 -22.55 -0.39
C VAL A 180 6.80 -23.18 -0.87
N VAL A 181 6.51 -24.39 -0.41
CA VAL A 181 5.19 -25.02 -0.56
C VAL A 181 4.57 -25.07 0.83
N THR A 182 3.44 -24.41 1.02
CA THR A 182 2.82 -24.23 2.34
C THR A 182 1.31 -24.02 2.22
N ASP A 183 0.55 -24.50 3.19
CA ASP A 183 -0.85 -24.13 3.42
C ASP A 183 -1.00 -22.83 4.22
N GLY A 184 0.10 -22.28 4.74
CA GLY A 184 0.16 -21.06 5.52
C GLY A 184 0.10 -21.26 7.04
N GLU A 185 -0.10 -22.48 7.53
CA GLU A 185 -0.22 -22.75 8.98
C GLU A 185 1.14 -23.12 9.60
N ASP A 186 1.90 -23.97 8.92
CA ASP A 186 3.19 -24.45 9.40
C ASP A 186 4.34 -23.47 9.13
N ALA A 187 5.42 -23.61 9.90
CA ALA A 187 6.68 -22.92 9.65
C ALA A 187 7.19 -23.23 8.23
N TRP A 188 7.60 -22.20 7.51
CA TRP A 188 7.96 -22.33 6.11
C TRP A 188 9.27 -23.10 5.97
N GLN A 189 9.30 -24.05 5.02
CA GLN A 189 10.49 -24.82 4.67
C GLN A 189 10.93 -24.45 3.25
N PRO A 190 11.85 -23.48 3.08
CA PRO A 190 12.31 -23.08 1.77
C PRO A 190 13.13 -24.16 1.10
N SER A 191 12.91 -24.34 -0.20
CA SER A 191 13.77 -25.17 -1.04
C SER A 191 15.23 -24.69 -0.98
N ARG A 192 16.18 -25.58 -1.27
CA ARG A 192 17.58 -25.20 -1.49
C ARG A 192 17.68 -24.06 -2.51
N VAL A 193 18.38 -22.98 -2.12
CA VAL A 193 18.65 -21.85 -3.00
C VAL A 193 19.39 -22.32 -4.25
N ARG A 194 18.84 -22.00 -5.42
CA ARG A 194 19.48 -22.21 -6.72
C ARG A 194 19.81 -20.89 -7.35
N GLN A 195 21.02 -20.77 -7.88
CA GLN A 195 21.39 -19.65 -8.72
C GLN A 195 21.05 -19.99 -10.18
N ALA A 196 20.12 -19.26 -10.77
CA ALA A 196 19.77 -19.38 -12.17
C ALA A 196 20.91 -18.85 -13.06
N SER A 197 21.14 -19.52 -14.18
CA SER A 197 22.08 -19.04 -15.20
C SER A 197 21.39 -18.03 -16.11
N VAL A 198 22.03 -16.87 -16.31
CA VAL A 198 21.53 -15.77 -17.17
C VAL A 198 21.40 -16.20 -18.64
N LYS A 199 22.17 -17.21 -19.08
CA LYS A 199 22.29 -17.64 -20.48
C LYS A 199 21.71 -19.04 -20.76
N ALA A 200 21.04 -19.66 -19.79
CA ALA A 200 20.54 -21.01 -20.00
C ALA A 200 19.29 -21.00 -20.89
N ALA A 201 19.38 -21.69 -22.03
CA ALA A 201 18.18 -22.12 -22.75
C ALA A 201 17.28 -22.94 -21.80
N PRO A 202 15.95 -22.90 -21.97
CA PRO A 202 15.05 -23.71 -21.17
C PRO A 202 15.48 -25.20 -21.27
N PRO A 203 15.51 -25.92 -20.14
CA PRO A 203 15.95 -27.32 -20.15
C PRO A 203 15.00 -28.17 -21.00
N LYS A 204 15.55 -29.17 -21.69
CA LYS A 204 14.74 -30.20 -22.35
C LYS A 204 14.05 -31.05 -21.28
N LEU A 205 12.73 -31.13 -21.33
CA LEU A 205 11.92 -31.94 -20.42
C LEU A 205 11.63 -33.30 -21.07
N VAL A 206 11.81 -34.37 -20.32
CA VAL A 206 11.48 -35.75 -20.72
C VAL A 206 10.58 -36.34 -19.65
N PHE A 207 9.46 -36.92 -20.05
CA PHE A 207 8.52 -37.62 -19.17
C PHE A 207 8.79 -39.13 -19.27
N VAL A 208 8.99 -39.79 -18.14
CA VAL A 208 9.23 -41.24 -18.05
C VAL A 208 8.01 -41.88 -17.40
N PHE A 209 7.34 -42.77 -18.14
CA PHE A 209 6.17 -43.51 -17.66
C PHE A 209 6.63 -44.88 -17.19
N THR A 210 6.53 -45.13 -15.88
CA THR A 210 6.94 -46.40 -15.27
C THR A 210 5.98 -47.53 -15.63
N GLY A 211 6.52 -48.74 -15.79
CA GLY A 211 5.74 -49.95 -15.99
C GLY A 211 5.17 -50.52 -14.68
N GLN A 212 4.90 -51.82 -14.68
CA GLN A 212 4.38 -52.56 -13.53
C GLN A 212 5.34 -52.49 -12.31
N GLY A 213 4.81 -52.19 -11.11
CA GLY A 213 5.57 -52.18 -9.85
C GLY A 213 5.75 -50.81 -9.17
N ALA A 214 5.11 -49.75 -9.69
CA ALA A 214 5.14 -48.40 -9.11
C ALA A 214 3.88 -48.05 -8.29
N GLN A 215 2.91 -48.98 -8.23
CA GLN A 215 1.70 -48.89 -7.41
C GLN A 215 1.94 -49.24 -5.94
#